data_AF-A0A8J9SCV1-F1
#
_entry.id   AF-A0A8J9SCV1-F1
#
_cell.length_a   1.000
_cell.length_b   1.000
_cell.length_c   1.000
_cell.angle_alpha   90.00
_cell.angle_beta   90.00
_cell.angle_gamma   90.00
#
_symmetry.space_group_name_H-M   'P 1'
#
loop_
_entity.id
_entity.type
_entity.pdbx_description
1 polymer ?
#
loop_
_entity_poly.entity_id
_entity_poly.type
_entity_poly.pdbx_seq_one_letter_code
_entity_poly.pdbx_strand_id
1 'polypeptide(L)'
;MASQGELTVHSEPVISYLGKHAARVAELADNVDPLCDYVTEFAEHFERAQTSDKVDSCRTALAQIIMLEARIKAQAEAFKRASQGYTAAIDSSTDFLARLEECSAQIPVNCNPEEEERFKEMQEKIWRVNHPNEPMPNAAAADEDEDVVVADSGNDLARNTKCPITAKEVLDLTEPVVDEVGFVYEREAIEDYLRRQPGQGNRPVNAPIAGTSHKITIAGLKKASKVIREQRRRQRRPQPEAETQADVVLDV
;
A
#
# COMPACT_ATOMS: atom_id res chain seq x y z
N MET A 1 -33.72 -36.87 41.27
CA MET A 1 -32.78 -37.09 40.15
C MET A 1 -32.26 -35.73 39.74
N ALA A 2 -31.03 -35.40 40.14
CA ALA A 2 -30.44 -34.10 39.85
C ALA A 2 -30.12 -34.01 38.36
N SER A 3 -30.76 -33.06 37.67
CA SER A 3 -30.41 -32.64 36.32
C SER A 3 -28.98 -32.10 36.38
N GLN A 4 -28.04 -32.84 35.78
CA GLN A 4 -26.71 -32.31 35.50
C GLN A 4 -26.89 -31.22 34.45
N GLY A 5 -26.65 -29.97 34.84
CA GLY A 5 -26.56 -28.87 33.90
C GLY A 5 -25.40 -29.14 32.95
N GLU A 6 -25.72 -29.23 31.67
CA GLU A 6 -24.76 -29.39 30.59
C GLU A 6 -23.88 -28.13 30.56
N LEU A 7 -22.64 -28.22 31.07
CA LEU A 7 -21.68 -27.12 30.99
C LEU A 7 -21.33 -26.90 29.53
N THR A 8 -21.91 -25.86 28.94
CA THR A 8 -21.61 -25.41 27.59
C THR A 8 -20.33 -24.59 27.62
N VAL A 9 -19.30 -25.04 26.89
CA VAL A 9 -18.05 -24.28 26.74
C VAL A 9 -18.15 -23.39 25.51
N HIS A 10 -17.99 -22.10 25.71
CA HIS A 10 -18.05 -21.11 24.63
C HIS A 10 -16.64 -20.72 24.19
N SER A 11 -16.28 -21.00 22.93
CA SER A 11 -15.03 -20.56 22.32
C SER A 11 -15.10 -19.12 21.78
N GLU A 12 -16.32 -18.60 21.54
CA GLU A 12 -16.56 -17.30 20.91
C GLU A 12 -15.82 -16.11 21.55
N PRO A 13 -15.77 -15.96 22.90
CA PRO A 13 -15.08 -14.82 23.52
C PRO A 13 -13.57 -14.84 23.24
N VAL A 14 -12.96 -16.02 23.25
CA VAL A 14 -11.52 -16.20 22.98
C VAL A 14 -11.20 -15.95 21.51
N ILE A 15 -12.02 -16.49 20.61
CA ILE A 15 -11.89 -16.26 19.16
C ILE A 15 -12.01 -14.76 18.86
N SER A 16 -13.00 -14.09 19.45
CA SER A 16 -13.18 -12.64 19.31
C SER A 16 -11.95 -11.86 19.81
N TYR A 17 -11.39 -12.25 20.96
CA TYR A 17 -10.22 -11.59 21.52
C TYR A 17 -8.97 -11.77 20.63
N LEU A 18 -8.69 -12.99 20.17
CA LEU A 18 -7.60 -13.27 19.23
C LEU A 18 -7.78 -12.52 17.90
N GLY A 19 -9.01 -12.44 17.40
CA GLY A 19 -9.33 -11.66 16.19
C GLY A 19 -9.07 -10.16 16.35
N LYS A 20 -9.41 -9.57 17.51
CA LYS A 20 -9.09 -8.17 17.83
C LYS A 20 -7.57 -7.93 17.89
N HIS A 21 -6.81 -8.86 18.46
CA HIS A 21 -5.35 -8.77 18.46
C HIS A 21 -4.77 -8.88 17.04
N ALA A 22 -5.29 -9.80 16.21
CA ALA A 22 -4.89 -9.90 14.81
C ALA A 22 -5.08 -8.58 14.06
N ALA A 23 -6.26 -7.95 14.22
CA ALA A 23 -6.56 -6.66 13.60
C ALA A 23 -5.61 -5.55 14.08
N ARG A 24 -5.37 -5.46 15.39
CA ARG A 24 -4.46 -4.45 15.97
C ARG A 24 -3.01 -4.62 15.51
N VAL A 25 -2.54 -5.87 15.36
CA VAL A 25 -1.21 -6.14 14.82
C VAL A 25 -1.15 -5.75 13.33
N ALA A 26 -2.20 -6.05 12.55
CA ALA A 26 -2.26 -5.66 11.14
C ALA A 26 -2.23 -4.13 10.95
N GLU A 27 -2.92 -3.36 11.80
CA GLU A 27 -2.90 -1.89 11.78
C GLU A 27 -1.50 -1.29 11.97
N LEU A 28 -0.58 -1.99 12.65
CA LEU A 28 0.81 -1.52 12.77
C LEU A 28 1.53 -1.50 11.41
N ALA A 29 1.18 -2.40 10.49
CA ALA A 29 1.76 -2.42 9.15
C ALA A 29 1.36 -1.19 8.32
N ASP A 30 0.16 -0.63 8.54
CA ASP A 30 -0.31 0.55 7.81
C ASP A 30 0.50 1.83 8.13
N ASN A 31 1.23 1.84 9.24
CA ASN A 31 2.07 2.96 9.67
C ASN A 31 3.50 2.91 9.12
N VAL A 32 3.83 1.91 8.30
CA VAL A 32 5.18 1.71 7.76
C VAL A 32 5.49 2.64 6.59
N ASP A 33 4.53 2.91 5.71
CA ASP A 33 4.76 3.69 4.49
C ASP A 33 5.38 5.08 4.73
N PRO A 34 4.91 5.89 5.71
CA PRO A 34 5.55 7.16 6.02
C PRO A 34 7.03 7.03 6.42
N LEU A 35 7.40 5.94 7.10
CA LEU A 35 8.79 5.71 7.50
C LEU A 35 9.67 5.41 6.28
N CYS A 36 9.17 4.59 5.35
CA CYS A 36 9.85 4.32 4.09
C CYS A 36 10.08 5.61 3.28
N ASP A 37 9.09 6.49 3.23
CA ASP A 37 9.18 7.79 2.56
C ASP A 37 10.26 8.68 3.19
N TYR A 38 10.28 8.81 4.52
CA TYR A 38 11.29 9.62 5.22
C TYR A 38 12.71 9.10 4.98
N VAL A 39 12.93 7.80 5.07
CA VAL A 39 14.24 7.19 4.84
C VAL A 39 14.69 7.45 3.40
N THR A 40 13.78 7.38 2.44
CA THR A 40 14.05 7.68 1.03
C THR A 40 14.44 9.15 0.83
N GLU A 41 13.71 10.09 1.45
CA GLU A 41 14.02 11.52 1.38
C GLU A 41 15.40 11.83 2.01
N PHE A 42 15.72 11.21 3.15
CA PHE A 42 17.04 11.35 3.76
C PHE A 42 18.14 10.78 2.86
N ALA A 43 17.91 9.66 2.20
CA ALA A 43 18.86 9.09 1.25
C ALA A 43 19.17 10.06 0.10
N GLU A 44 18.15 10.69 -0.50
CA GLU A 44 18.34 11.73 -1.53
C GLU A 44 19.15 12.92 -0.99
N HIS A 45 18.88 13.36 0.23
CA HIS A 45 19.63 14.46 0.85
C HIS A 45 21.10 14.10 1.09
N PHE A 46 21.39 12.88 1.56
CA PHE A 46 22.75 12.41 1.75
C PHE A 46 23.49 12.18 0.44
N GLU A 47 22.79 11.76 -0.62
CA GLU A 47 23.34 11.65 -1.97
C GLU A 47 23.75 13.02 -2.51
N ARG A 48 22.88 14.04 -2.39
CA ARG A 48 23.21 15.42 -2.74
C ARG A 48 24.41 15.96 -1.95
N ALA A 49 24.54 15.54 -0.69
CA ALA A 49 25.67 15.88 0.18
C ALA A 49 26.90 14.97 -0.01
N GLN A 50 26.88 14.05 -0.99
CA GLN A 50 27.97 13.14 -1.32
C GLN A 50 28.47 12.32 -0.11
N THR A 51 27.54 11.92 0.76
CA THR A 51 27.84 11.18 2.00
C THR A 51 27.42 9.70 1.87
N SER A 52 28.21 8.92 1.13
CA SER A 52 27.90 7.52 0.76
C SER A 52 27.52 6.62 1.94
N ASP A 53 28.26 6.71 3.05
CA ASP A 53 28.03 5.86 4.24
C ASP A 53 26.61 6.05 4.82
N LYS A 54 26.08 7.27 4.73
CA LYS A 54 24.72 7.58 5.20
C LYS A 54 23.65 7.13 4.21
N VAL A 55 23.94 7.13 2.91
CA VAL A 55 23.06 6.55 1.89
C VAL A 55 22.94 5.04 2.11
N ASP A 56 24.05 4.36 2.38
CA ASP A 56 24.05 2.92 2.70
C ASP A 56 23.34 2.61 4.02
N SER A 57 23.46 3.50 5.01
CA SER A 57 22.67 3.42 6.24
C SER A 57 21.17 3.53 5.96
N CYS A 58 20.76 4.41 5.04
CA CYS A 58 19.36 4.53 4.63
C CYS A 58 18.88 3.30 3.86
N ARG A 59 19.70 2.72 2.99
CA ARG A 59 19.40 1.45 2.31
C ARG A 59 19.13 0.33 3.31
N THR A 60 20.01 0.20 4.29
CA THR A 60 19.88 -0.79 5.37
C THR A 60 18.61 -0.54 6.18
N ALA A 61 18.34 0.71 6.57
CA ALA A 61 17.15 1.07 7.32
C ALA A 61 15.86 0.77 6.55
N LEU A 62 15.79 1.09 5.26
CA LEU A 62 14.62 0.80 4.44
C LEU A 62 14.38 -0.71 4.32
N ALA A 63 15.44 -1.48 4.07
CA ALA A 63 15.35 -2.94 4.02
C ALA A 63 14.84 -3.54 5.34
N GLN A 64 15.31 -3.01 6.48
CA GLN A 64 14.84 -3.43 7.80
C GLN A 64 13.36 -3.09 8.04
N ILE A 65 12.92 -1.89 7.63
CA ILE A 65 11.53 -1.47 7.77
C ILE A 65 10.60 -2.37 6.94
N ILE A 66 10.96 -2.66 5.69
CA ILE A 66 10.22 -3.57 4.81
C ILE A 66 10.15 -4.98 5.42
N MET A 67 11.27 -5.51 5.92
CA MET A 67 11.28 -6.81 6.62
C MET A 67 10.39 -6.81 7.86
N LEU A 68 10.40 -5.73 8.64
CA LEU A 68 9.57 -5.60 9.84
C LEU A 68 8.08 -5.61 9.46
N GLU A 69 7.68 -4.93 8.39
CA GLU A 69 6.32 -4.96 7.90
C GLU A 69 5.88 -6.38 7.51
N ALA A 70 6.72 -7.11 6.77
CA ALA A 70 6.45 -8.49 6.39
C ALA A 70 6.27 -9.39 7.64
N ARG A 71 7.10 -9.18 8.68
CA ARG A 71 6.98 -9.89 9.96
C ARG A 71 5.71 -9.54 10.72
N ILE A 72 5.31 -8.27 10.75
CA ILE A 72 4.06 -7.82 11.38
C ILE A 72 2.86 -8.48 10.68
N LYS A 73 2.84 -8.49 9.35
CA LYS A 73 1.80 -9.15 8.55
C LYS A 73 1.73 -10.65 8.83
N ALA A 74 2.88 -11.33 8.87
CA ALA A 74 2.95 -12.75 9.21
C ALA A 74 2.44 -13.03 10.64
N GLN A 75 2.76 -12.17 11.60
CA GLN A 75 2.29 -12.30 12.98
C GLN A 75 0.76 -12.09 13.08
N ALA A 76 0.20 -11.11 12.37
CA ALA A 76 -1.25 -10.92 12.31
C ALA A 76 -1.96 -12.17 11.75
N GLU A 77 -1.40 -12.79 10.71
CA GLU A 77 -1.92 -14.03 10.15
C GLU A 77 -1.79 -15.21 11.14
N ALA A 78 -0.74 -15.25 11.95
CA ALA A 78 -0.57 -16.26 13.00
C ALA A 78 -1.69 -16.16 14.05
N PHE A 79 -2.03 -14.94 14.50
CA PHE A 79 -3.16 -14.71 15.41
C PHE A 79 -4.49 -15.14 14.78
N LYS A 80 -4.70 -14.82 13.50
CA LYS A 80 -5.91 -15.21 12.77
C LYS A 80 -6.03 -16.73 12.68
N ARG A 81 -4.95 -17.44 12.31
CA ARG A 81 -4.91 -18.91 12.24
C ARG A 81 -5.12 -19.54 13.62
N ALA A 82 -4.49 -19.00 14.65
CA ALA A 82 -4.68 -19.45 16.02
C ALA A 82 -6.15 -19.33 16.45
N SER A 83 -6.85 -18.26 16.04
CA SER A 83 -8.27 -18.05 16.32
C SER A 83 -9.19 -19.02 15.57
N GLN A 84 -8.94 -19.24 14.27
CA GLN A 84 -9.82 -20.06 13.42
C GLN A 84 -9.81 -21.55 13.81
N GLY A 85 -8.70 -22.05 14.34
CA GLY A 85 -8.61 -23.43 14.80
C GLY A 85 -8.90 -23.64 16.29
N TYR A 86 -9.36 -22.62 17.04
CA TYR A 86 -9.54 -22.73 18.48
C TYR A 86 -10.89 -23.37 18.83
N THR A 87 -10.85 -24.45 19.62
CA THR A 87 -12.03 -25.06 20.23
C THR A 87 -11.78 -25.19 21.72
N ALA A 88 -12.72 -24.72 22.53
CA ALA A 88 -12.60 -24.77 23.98
C ALA A 88 -12.99 -26.16 24.49
N ALA A 89 -12.23 -26.70 25.44
CA ALA A 89 -12.46 -28.00 26.05
C ALA A 89 -12.53 -27.86 27.57
N ILE A 90 -13.42 -28.64 28.21
CA ILE A 90 -13.68 -28.56 29.66
C ILE A 90 -12.46 -29.02 30.47
N ASP A 91 -11.76 -30.05 29.97
CA ASP A 91 -10.74 -30.78 30.73
C ASP A 91 -9.30 -30.38 30.36
N SER A 92 -9.10 -29.33 29.56
CA SER A 92 -7.77 -28.88 29.17
C SER A 92 -7.59 -27.37 29.20
N SER A 93 -6.46 -26.93 29.74
CA SER A 93 -5.99 -25.55 29.60
C SER A 93 -5.24 -25.41 28.28
N THR A 94 -5.58 -24.38 27.50
CA THR A 94 -4.85 -24.07 26.27
C THR A 94 -3.67 -23.15 26.58
N ASP A 95 -2.47 -23.55 26.18
CA ASP A 95 -1.32 -22.64 26.13
C ASP A 95 -1.38 -21.82 24.84
N PHE A 96 -1.84 -20.57 24.96
CA PHE A 96 -1.98 -19.68 23.81
C PHE A 96 -0.65 -19.20 23.24
N LEU A 97 0.41 -19.15 24.05
CA LEU A 97 1.75 -18.76 23.57
C LEU A 97 2.31 -19.86 22.69
N ALA A 98 2.31 -21.11 23.19
CA ALA A 98 2.78 -22.26 22.41
C ALA A 98 1.99 -22.43 21.11
N ARG A 99 0.66 -22.25 21.16
CA ARG A 99 -0.20 -22.28 19.97
C ARG A 99 0.16 -21.18 18.95
N LEU A 100 0.44 -19.97 19.41
CA LEU A 100 0.80 -18.86 18.55
C LEU A 100 2.19 -19.08 17.92
N GLU A 101 3.14 -19.61 18.68
CA GLU A 101 4.46 -19.98 18.19
C GLU A 101 4.38 -21.07 17.11
N GLU A 102 3.56 -22.10 17.32
CA GLU A 102 3.28 -23.14 16.34
C GLU A 102 2.67 -22.56 15.05
N CYS A 103 1.68 -21.68 15.18
CA CYS A 103 1.07 -21.00 14.03
C CYS A 103 2.08 -20.12 13.29
N SER A 104 2.95 -19.42 14.04
CA SER A 104 3.97 -18.54 13.47
C SER A 104 5.04 -19.33 12.73
N ALA A 105 5.45 -20.49 13.25
CA ALA A 105 6.43 -21.37 12.60
C ALA A 105 5.92 -21.91 11.24
N GLN A 106 4.60 -21.97 11.04
CA GLN A 106 3.98 -22.40 9.79
C GLN A 106 3.82 -21.27 8.76
N ILE A 107 4.09 -20.01 9.14
CA ILE A 107 3.92 -18.84 8.27
C ILE A 107 5.30 -18.34 7.85
N PRO A 108 5.75 -18.66 6.62
CA PRO A 108 7.03 -18.17 6.14
C PRO A 108 6.99 -16.65 5.92
N VAL A 109 8.02 -15.95 6.38
CA VAL A 109 8.26 -14.55 6.00
C VAL A 109 9.14 -14.56 4.76
N ASN A 110 8.51 -14.73 3.59
CA ASN A 110 9.22 -14.64 2.31
C ASN A 110 9.16 -13.18 1.82
N CYS A 111 10.20 -12.40 2.17
CA CYS A 111 10.33 -11.01 1.78
C CYS A 111 11.77 -10.79 1.34
N ASN A 112 11.95 -10.38 0.09
CA ASN A 112 13.22 -9.86 -0.40
C ASN A 112 13.11 -8.33 -0.50
N PRO A 113 13.70 -7.56 0.44
CA PRO A 113 13.51 -6.11 0.45
C PRO A 113 14.00 -5.41 -0.82
N GLU A 114 14.98 -5.96 -1.52
CA GLU A 114 15.54 -5.35 -2.74
C GLU A 114 14.59 -5.47 -3.94
N GLU A 115 13.68 -6.44 -3.93
CA GLU A 115 12.68 -6.65 -4.97
C GLU A 115 11.41 -5.81 -4.75
N GLU A 116 11.23 -5.27 -3.55
CA GLU A 116 10.06 -4.48 -3.18
C GLU A 116 10.07 -3.10 -3.86
N GLU A 117 8.91 -2.67 -4.35
CA GLU A 117 8.73 -1.42 -5.11
C GLU A 117 9.34 -0.21 -4.39
N ARG A 118 9.13 -0.10 -3.07
CA ARG A 118 9.65 1.01 -2.26
C ARG A 118 11.18 1.08 -2.23
N PHE A 119 11.85 -0.07 -2.28
CA PHE A 119 13.32 -0.12 -2.33
C PHE A 119 13.83 0.26 -3.72
N LYS A 120 13.21 -0.25 -4.78
CA LYS A 120 13.50 0.13 -6.17
C LYS A 120 13.33 1.64 -6.38
N GLU A 121 12.23 2.20 -5.90
CA GLU A 121 11.94 3.64 -5.99
C GLU A 121 12.98 4.50 -5.27
N MET A 122 13.47 4.06 -4.10
CA MET A 122 14.55 4.76 -3.41
C MET A 122 15.84 4.73 -4.25
N GLN A 123 16.18 3.58 -4.83
CA GLN A 123 17.38 3.45 -5.67
C GLN A 123 17.31 4.35 -6.91
N GLU A 124 16.15 4.42 -7.57
CA GLU A 124 15.93 5.34 -8.70
C GLU A 124 16.01 6.81 -8.28
N LYS A 125 15.49 7.18 -7.11
CA LYS A 125 15.57 8.55 -6.61
C LYS A 125 17.01 8.95 -6.30
N ILE A 126 17.78 8.07 -5.66
CA ILE A 126 19.21 8.26 -5.42
C ILE A 126 19.93 8.43 -6.77
N TRP A 127 19.68 7.55 -7.74
CA TRP A 127 20.29 7.62 -9.08
C TRP A 127 20.03 8.96 -9.77
N ARG A 128 18.77 9.43 -9.76
CA ARG A 128 18.33 10.70 -10.38
C ARG A 128 19.02 11.94 -9.80
N VAL A 129 19.59 11.88 -8.60
CA VAL A 129 20.32 13.02 -8.02
C VAL A 129 21.51 13.40 -8.88
N ASN A 130 22.24 12.41 -9.40
CA ASN A 130 23.42 12.64 -10.25
C ASN A 130 23.12 12.44 -11.75
N HIS A 131 22.00 11.81 -12.09
CA HIS A 131 21.60 11.46 -13.46
C HIS A 131 20.14 11.85 -13.74
N PRO A 132 19.80 13.15 -13.75
CA PRO A 132 18.40 13.62 -13.78
C PRO A 132 17.62 13.23 -15.05
N ASN A 133 18.31 12.91 -16.14
CA ASN A 133 17.71 12.58 -17.44
C ASN A 133 18.06 11.16 -17.91
N GLU A 134 18.71 10.34 -17.08
CA GLU A 134 19.12 8.99 -17.46
C GLU A 134 18.36 7.95 -16.62
N PRO A 135 17.75 6.94 -17.25
CA PRO A 135 17.14 5.84 -16.51
C PRO A 135 18.23 5.05 -15.74
N MET A 136 17.86 4.43 -14.61
CA MET A 136 18.80 3.63 -13.84
C MET A 136 19.19 2.36 -14.64
N PRO A 137 20.49 2.00 -14.78
CA PRO A 137 20.97 0.95 -15.69
C PRO A 137 20.34 -0.43 -15.48
N ASN A 138 19.93 -0.76 -14.26
CA ASN A 138 19.40 -2.08 -13.89
C ASN A 138 17.88 -2.20 -13.99
N ALA A 139 17.16 -1.11 -14.29
CA ALA A 139 15.72 -1.17 -14.58
C ALA A 139 15.46 -1.92 -15.91
N ALA A 140 16.41 -1.91 -16.85
CA ALA A 140 16.24 -2.51 -18.17
C ALA A 140 16.48 -4.04 -18.24
N ALA A 141 17.04 -4.67 -17.19
CA ALA A 141 17.45 -6.08 -17.22
C ALA A 141 16.61 -7.01 -16.33
N ALA A 142 15.72 -6.46 -15.51
CA ALA A 142 14.77 -7.24 -14.70
C ALA A 142 13.32 -7.16 -15.20
N ASP A 143 13.06 -6.32 -16.21
CA ASP A 143 11.74 -6.05 -16.79
C ASP A 143 11.64 -6.51 -18.26
N GLU A 144 12.08 -7.74 -18.58
CA GLU A 144 11.78 -8.33 -19.91
C GLU A 144 10.27 -8.61 -20.12
N ASP A 145 9.41 -8.32 -19.13
CA ASP A 145 7.95 -8.42 -19.23
C ASP A 145 7.21 -7.05 -19.27
N GLU A 146 7.90 -5.90 -19.28
CA GLU A 146 7.26 -4.57 -19.39
C GLU A 146 7.51 -3.83 -20.72
N ASP A 147 7.69 -4.54 -21.83
CA ASP A 147 7.60 -3.90 -23.15
C ASP A 147 6.13 -3.69 -23.56
N VAL A 148 5.49 -2.72 -22.92
CA VAL A 148 4.38 -1.97 -23.53
C VAL A 148 4.72 -0.49 -23.45
N VAL A 149 5.39 -0.02 -24.49
CA VAL A 149 5.49 1.39 -24.86
C VAL A 149 4.10 2.04 -24.75
N VAL A 150 3.90 2.93 -23.78
CA VAL A 150 2.80 3.89 -23.82
C VAL A 150 3.39 5.27 -23.96
N ALA A 151 3.09 5.85 -25.12
CA ALA A 151 3.46 7.20 -25.50
C ALA A 151 3.04 8.22 -24.43
N ASP A 152 4.03 9.01 -24.05
CA ASP A 152 3.99 10.41 -23.63
C ASP A 152 2.61 10.98 -23.25
N SER A 153 2.39 11.08 -21.94
CA SER A 153 1.61 12.17 -21.36
C SER A 153 2.14 12.50 -19.96
N GLY A 154 3.45 12.75 -19.82
CA GLY A 154 4.10 13.49 -18.72
C GLY A 154 3.75 13.19 -17.24
N ASN A 155 2.97 12.16 -16.92
CA ASN A 155 2.43 11.89 -15.60
C ASN A 155 2.75 10.46 -15.19
N ASP A 156 3.90 10.26 -14.54
CA ASP A 156 4.36 8.99 -13.97
C ASP A 156 3.43 8.44 -12.86
N LEU A 157 2.45 9.24 -12.43
CA LEU A 157 1.54 8.91 -11.35
C LEU A 157 0.40 7.97 -11.76
N ALA A 158 -0.13 8.16 -12.97
CA ALA A 158 -1.29 7.44 -13.50
C ALA A 158 -1.44 7.72 -14.99
N ARG A 159 -2.00 6.75 -15.74
CA ARG A 159 -2.31 6.93 -17.18
C ARG A 159 -3.38 7.98 -17.47
N ASN A 160 -4.14 8.39 -16.46
CA ASN A 160 -5.15 9.43 -16.53
C ASN A 160 -4.85 10.55 -15.55
N THR A 161 -5.23 11.77 -15.94
CA THR A 161 -5.18 12.96 -15.07
C THR A 161 -6.39 13.07 -14.15
N LYS A 162 -7.56 12.64 -14.63
CA LYS A 162 -8.84 12.68 -13.90
C LYS A 162 -9.48 11.31 -13.81
N CYS A 163 -10.19 11.06 -12.71
CA CYS A 163 -11.03 9.86 -12.60
C CYS A 163 -12.10 9.87 -13.71
N PRO A 164 -12.21 8.81 -14.53
CA PRO A 164 -13.18 8.77 -15.64
C PRO A 164 -14.65 8.80 -15.21
N ILE A 165 -14.95 8.45 -13.95
CA ILE A 165 -16.33 8.39 -13.43
C ILE A 165 -16.72 9.68 -12.71
N THR A 166 -15.86 10.18 -11.82
CA THR A 166 -16.18 11.36 -10.99
C THR A 166 -15.67 12.67 -11.59
N ALA A 167 -14.82 12.62 -12.61
CA ALA A 167 -14.13 13.75 -13.23
C ALA A 167 -13.24 14.58 -12.28
N LYS A 168 -13.02 14.13 -11.04
CA LYS A 168 -12.05 14.72 -10.11
C LYS A 168 -10.63 14.46 -10.60
N GLU A 169 -9.72 15.39 -10.33
CA GLU A 169 -8.28 15.16 -10.52
C GLU A 169 -7.84 13.95 -9.70
N VAL A 170 -6.92 13.15 -10.25
CA VAL A 170 -6.42 11.93 -9.58
C VAL A 170 -5.84 12.24 -8.19
N LEU A 171 -5.26 13.43 -8.02
CA LEU A 171 -4.68 13.88 -6.76
C LEU A 171 -5.70 14.46 -5.79
N ASP A 172 -6.96 14.63 -6.18
CA ASP A 172 -8.04 15.12 -5.33
C ASP A 172 -9.06 14.01 -4.98
N LEU A 173 -8.73 12.75 -5.31
CA LEU A 173 -9.54 11.59 -4.96
C LEU A 173 -9.42 11.27 -3.47
N THR A 174 -10.52 10.81 -2.87
CA THR A 174 -10.57 10.49 -1.44
C THR A 174 -9.96 9.12 -1.17
N GLU A 175 -10.34 8.13 -1.96
CA GLU A 175 -9.78 6.77 -1.91
C GLU A 175 -9.36 6.36 -3.32
N PRO A 176 -8.18 6.78 -3.79
CA PRO A 176 -7.72 6.45 -5.13
C PRO A 176 -7.35 4.97 -5.23
N VAL A 177 -7.91 4.29 -6.23
CA VAL A 177 -7.60 2.89 -6.59
C VAL A 177 -7.13 2.80 -8.03
N VAL A 178 -6.24 1.86 -8.31
CA VAL A 178 -5.62 1.65 -9.62
C VAL A 178 -5.97 0.26 -10.17
N ASP A 179 -6.22 0.17 -11.47
CA ASP A 179 -6.37 -1.11 -12.17
C ASP A 179 -5.03 -1.68 -12.66
N GLU A 180 -5.06 -2.89 -13.22
CA GLU A 180 -3.86 -3.58 -13.74
C GLU A 180 -3.16 -2.84 -14.89
N VAL A 181 -3.86 -1.92 -15.56
CA VAL A 181 -3.35 -1.16 -16.72
C VAL A 181 -2.81 0.20 -16.30
N GLY A 182 -2.99 0.60 -15.04
CA GLY A 182 -2.46 1.86 -14.49
C GLY A 182 -3.43 3.05 -14.55
N PHE A 183 -4.74 2.80 -14.74
CA PHE A 183 -5.76 3.85 -14.62
C PHE A 183 -6.28 3.96 -13.20
N VAL A 184 -6.47 5.20 -12.73
CA VAL A 184 -6.87 5.51 -11.36
C VAL A 184 -8.31 6.00 -11.28
N TYR A 185 -9.04 5.53 -10.27
CA TYR A 185 -10.45 5.82 -10.02
C TYR A 185 -10.71 6.18 -8.56
N GLU A 186 -11.81 6.88 -8.29
CA GLU A 186 -12.40 6.96 -6.95
C GLU A 186 -13.00 5.61 -6.58
N ARG A 187 -12.59 5.04 -5.44
CA ARG A 187 -13.00 3.70 -5.02
C ARG A 187 -14.51 3.48 -5.02
N GLU A 188 -15.25 4.36 -4.34
CA GLU A 188 -16.71 4.23 -4.22
C GLU A 188 -17.38 4.23 -5.61
N ALA A 189 -16.94 5.14 -6.49
CA ALA A 189 -17.53 5.31 -7.80
C ALA A 189 -17.25 4.11 -8.73
N ILE A 190 -16.05 3.54 -8.69
CA ILE A 190 -15.71 2.37 -9.53
C ILE A 190 -16.36 1.09 -9.01
N GLU A 191 -16.43 0.91 -7.68
CA GLU A 191 -17.14 -0.23 -7.09
C GLU A 191 -18.62 -0.19 -7.45
N ASP A 192 -19.25 0.99 -7.39
CA ASP A 192 -20.64 1.19 -7.80
C ASP A 192 -20.86 0.94 -9.30
N TYR A 193 -19.95 1.43 -10.15
CA TYR A 193 -19.99 1.14 -11.58
C TYR A 193 -19.96 -0.37 -11.84
N LEU A 194 -19.04 -1.11 -11.20
CA LEU A 194 -18.90 -2.56 -11.38
C LEU A 194 -20.11 -3.34 -10.86
N ARG A 195 -20.74 -2.89 -9.76
CA ARG A 195 -21.95 -3.53 -9.21
C ARG A 195 -23.19 -3.38 -10.09
N ARG A 196 -23.28 -2.29 -10.87
CA ARG A 196 -24.45 -1.99 -11.73
C ARG A 196 -24.43 -2.74 -13.06
N GLN A 197 -23.37 -3.47 -13.35
CA GLN A 197 -23.19 -4.16 -14.64
C GLN A 197 -23.95 -5.50 -14.66
N PRO A 198 -24.56 -5.86 -15.80
CA PRO A 198 -25.38 -7.06 -15.90
C PRO A 198 -24.55 -8.33 -15.72
N GLY A 199 -24.90 -9.12 -14.70
CA GLY A 199 -24.20 -10.35 -14.32
C GLY A 199 -23.52 -10.19 -12.96
N GLN A 200 -24.30 -10.35 -11.89
CA GLN A 200 -23.81 -10.33 -10.51
C GLN A 200 -22.68 -11.35 -10.30
N GLY A 201 -21.54 -10.87 -9.77
CA GLY A 201 -20.49 -11.70 -9.20
C GLY A 201 -19.19 -11.70 -10.01
N ASN A 202 -18.25 -10.84 -9.60
CA ASN A 202 -16.81 -10.91 -9.87
C ASN A 202 -16.34 -11.14 -11.32
N ARG A 203 -17.20 -10.90 -12.32
CA ARG A 203 -16.84 -11.07 -13.73
C ARG A 203 -16.06 -9.85 -14.22
N PRO A 204 -15.07 -10.04 -15.10
CA PRO A 204 -14.37 -8.93 -15.73
C PRO A 204 -15.32 -8.09 -16.60
N VAL A 205 -15.44 -6.81 -16.29
CA VAL A 205 -16.24 -5.81 -17.01
C VAL A 205 -15.30 -4.88 -17.78
N ASN A 206 -15.71 -4.38 -18.93
CA ASN A 206 -14.96 -3.34 -19.64
C ASN A 206 -14.75 -2.10 -18.76
N ALA A 207 -13.52 -1.59 -18.74
CA ALA A 207 -13.17 -0.38 -18.02
C ALA A 207 -13.99 0.83 -18.52
N PRO A 208 -14.40 1.75 -17.64
CA PRO A 208 -15.17 2.95 -18.00
C PRO A 208 -14.25 4.02 -18.59
N ILE A 209 -13.46 3.67 -19.60
CA ILE A 209 -12.52 4.55 -20.29
C ILE A 209 -12.81 4.45 -21.79
N ALA A 210 -13.01 5.61 -22.41
CA ALA A 210 -13.21 5.67 -23.85
C ALA A 210 -11.94 5.23 -24.59
N GLY A 211 -12.10 4.34 -25.56
CA GLY A 211 -11.00 3.90 -26.43
C GLY A 211 -10.13 2.77 -25.88
N THR A 212 -10.41 2.22 -24.69
CA THR A 212 -9.77 1.01 -24.19
C THR A 212 -10.75 -0.15 -24.13
N SER A 213 -10.26 -1.38 -24.32
CA SER A 213 -11.06 -2.61 -24.24
C SER A 213 -10.61 -3.53 -23.11
N HIS A 214 -9.79 -3.04 -22.18
CA HIS A 214 -9.33 -3.82 -21.05
C HIS A 214 -10.46 -4.06 -20.07
N LYS A 215 -10.35 -5.17 -19.34
CA LYS A 215 -11.37 -5.59 -18.38
C LYS A 215 -10.85 -5.46 -16.96
N ILE A 216 -11.74 -5.06 -16.07
CA ILE A 216 -11.46 -4.80 -14.66
C ILE A 216 -12.42 -5.58 -13.77
N THR A 217 -11.97 -5.90 -12.56
CA THR A 217 -12.75 -6.55 -11.51
C THR A 217 -12.53 -5.82 -10.19
N ILE A 218 -13.45 -5.97 -9.23
CA ILE A 218 -13.29 -5.39 -7.89
C ILE A 218 -12.03 -5.95 -7.21
N ALA A 219 -11.74 -7.24 -7.39
CA ALA A 219 -10.56 -7.88 -6.82
C ALA A 219 -9.23 -7.40 -7.43
N GLY A 220 -9.25 -6.98 -8.70
CA GLY A 220 -8.07 -6.45 -9.40
C GLY A 220 -7.74 -4.99 -9.06
N LEU A 221 -8.64 -4.28 -8.37
CA LEU A 221 -8.39 -2.90 -7.94
C LEU A 221 -7.48 -2.88 -6.71
N LYS A 222 -6.33 -2.21 -6.84
CA LYS A 222 -5.38 -2.01 -5.75
C LYS A 222 -5.43 -0.56 -5.26
N LYS A 223 -4.97 -0.30 -4.04
CA LYS A 223 -4.76 1.09 -3.60
C LYS A 223 -3.75 1.75 -4.54
N ALA A 224 -4.04 2.97 -5.00
CA ALA A 224 -3.11 3.71 -5.84
C ALA A 224 -2.00 4.32 -4.99
N SER A 225 -1.09 3.48 -4.47
CA SER A 225 -0.05 3.88 -3.51
C SER A 225 0.79 5.06 -3.98
N LYS A 226 1.14 5.11 -5.28
CA LYS A 226 1.85 6.25 -5.90
C LYS A 226 1.07 7.57 -5.76
N VAL A 227 -0.23 7.55 -6.08
CA VAL A 227 -1.14 8.71 -5.94
C VAL A 227 -1.26 9.14 -4.49
N ILE A 228 -1.52 8.19 -3.59
CA ILE A 228 -1.66 8.45 -2.15
C ILE A 228 -0.39 9.09 -1.59
N ARG A 229 0.78 8.59 -2.01
CA ARG A 229 2.07 9.16 -1.62
C ARG A 229 2.23 10.60 -2.12
N GLU A 230 1.90 10.86 -3.37
CA GLU A 230 1.98 12.22 -3.93
C GLU A 230 0.98 13.18 -3.28
N GLN A 231 -0.23 12.73 -2.93
CA GLN A 231 -1.19 13.50 -2.14
C GLN A 231 -0.60 13.91 -0.78
N ARG A 232 0.03 12.97 -0.07
CA ARG A 232 0.70 13.25 1.22
C ARG A 232 1.85 14.25 1.05
N ARG A 233 2.63 14.13 -0.03
CA ARG A 233 3.71 15.08 -0.36
C ARG A 233 3.18 16.48 -0.61
N ARG A 234 2.10 16.63 -1.38
CA ARG A 234 1.45 17.93 -1.64
C ARG A 234 0.94 18.59 -0.36
N GLN A 235 0.32 17.83 0.53
CA GLN A 235 -0.16 18.34 1.82
C GLN A 235 0.97 18.81 2.74
N ARG A 236 2.18 18.26 2.57
CA ARG A 236 3.37 18.60 3.37
C ARG A 236 4.21 19.72 2.77
N ARG A 237 4.01 20.07 1.50
CA ARG A 237 4.72 21.16 0.85
C ARG A 237 4.17 22.49 1.38
N PRO A 238 5.01 23.39 1.94
CA PRO A 238 4.54 24.72 2.30
C PRO A 238 4.01 25.41 1.04
N GLN A 239 2.78 25.90 1.08
CA GLN A 239 2.22 26.67 -0.03
C GLN A 239 3.05 27.95 -0.19
N PRO A 240 3.45 28.33 -1.41
CA PRO A 240 3.95 29.69 -1.64
C PRO A 240 2.83 30.66 -1.28
N GLU A 241 3.12 31.59 -0.37
CA GLU A 241 2.20 32.65 0.03
C GLU A 241 1.68 33.36 -1.23
N ALA A 242 0.36 33.47 -1.33
CA ALA A 242 -0.29 34.15 -2.43
C ALA A 242 0.23 35.60 -2.51
N GLU A 243 0.98 35.92 -3.55
CA GLU A 243 1.40 37.28 -3.88
C GLU A 243 0.16 38.17 -3.92
N THR A 244 -0.02 38.96 -2.87
CA THR A 244 -1.08 39.95 -2.80
C THR A 244 -0.63 41.10 -3.70
N GLN A 245 -1.19 41.13 -4.90
CA GLN A 245 -1.01 42.18 -5.88
C GLN A 245 -1.53 43.50 -5.28
N ALA A 246 -0.64 44.32 -4.71
CA ALA A 246 -0.95 45.67 -4.27
C ALA A 246 -0.91 46.59 -5.50
N ASP A 247 -2.08 47.09 -5.87
CA ASP A 247 -2.28 48.14 -6.87
C ASP A 247 -1.39 49.36 -6.57
N VAL A 248 -0.65 49.77 -7.59
CA VAL A 248 0.05 51.05 -7.64
C VAL A 248 -0.99 52.12 -7.99
N VAL A 249 -1.48 52.87 -7.00
CA VAL A 249 -2.15 54.15 -7.25
C VAL A 249 -1.06 55.23 -7.33
N LEU A 250 -0.69 55.58 -8.56
CA LEU A 250 -0.02 56.84 -8.88
C LEU A 250 -1.13 57.91 -8.98
N ASP A 251 -1.28 58.73 -7.94
CA ASP A 251 -1.96 60.02 -8.08
C ASP A 251 -0.91 61.12 -8.28
N VAL A 252 -1.09 61.85 -9.37
CA VAL A 252 -0.39 63.07 -9.80
C VAL A 252 -1.12 64.29 -9.24
#